data_AF-A0A1C2AV27-F1
#
_entry.id   AF-A0A1C2AV27-F1
#
_cell.length_a   1.000
_cell.length_b   1.000
_cell.length_c   1.000
_cell.angle_alpha   90.00
_cell.angle_beta   90.00
_cell.angle_gamma   90.00
#
_symmetry.space_group_name_H-M   'P 1'
#
loop_
_entity.id
_entity.type
_entity.pdbx_description
1 polymer ?
#
loop_
_entity_poly.entity_id
_entity_poly.type
_entity_poly.pdbx_seq_one_letter_code
_entity_poly.pdbx_strand_id
1 'polypeptide(L)'
;MDKFIVKGPCKIKGEISISGSKNAALPILASTILFEKEVIIKNLPRVKDIDTMIKLLKSLGSEIKFNKNRKIIKITKKKKQNFFASYSLVRTMRAGIL
;
A
#
# COMPACT_ATOMS: atom_id res chain seq x y z
N MET A 1 15.25 18.20 -3.08
CA MET A 1 16.03 17.00 -2.69
C MET A 1 15.94 16.92 -1.18
N ASP A 2 15.21 15.94 -0.66
CA ASP A 2 15.00 15.86 0.79
C ASP A 2 16.27 15.36 1.46
N LYS A 3 16.60 15.91 2.63
CA LYS A 3 17.79 15.56 3.41
C LYS A 3 17.38 15.29 4.86
N PHE A 4 17.96 14.24 5.44
CA PHE A 4 17.92 14.02 6.88
C PHE A 4 19.24 14.49 7.48
N ILE A 5 19.18 15.42 8.42
CA ILE A 5 20.35 15.85 9.21
C ILE A 5 20.24 15.18 10.57
N VAL A 6 21.12 14.22 10.84
CA VAL A 6 21.18 13.53 12.13
C VAL A 6 22.29 14.16 12.97
N LYS A 7 21.95 14.66 14.16
CA LYS A 7 22.91 15.21 15.12
C LYS A 7 23.13 14.21 16.24
N GLY A 8 24.37 14.05 16.69
CA GLY A 8 24.76 13.10 17.73
C GLY A 8 26.06 13.48 18.41
N PRO A 9 26.62 12.60 19.28
CA PRO A 9 26.12 11.27 19.63
C PRO A 9 25.02 11.29 20.73
N CYS A 10 24.06 10.37 20.66
CA CYS A 10 23.00 10.20 21.67
C CYS A 10 22.57 8.73 21.79
N LYS A 11 22.18 8.30 23.00
CA LYS A 11 21.63 6.97 23.28
C LYS A 11 20.09 7.03 23.19
N ILE A 12 19.49 6.14 22.41
CA ILE A 12 18.02 6.06 22.28
C ILE A 12 17.47 5.19 23.41
N LYS A 13 16.40 5.64 24.07
CA LYS A 13 15.64 4.87 25.08
C LYS A 13 14.15 5.13 24.90
N GLY A 14 13.33 4.08 24.89
CA GLY A 14 11.89 4.16 24.74
C GLY A 14 11.33 3.01 23.91
N GLU A 15 10.02 3.04 23.67
CA GLU A 15 9.30 2.04 22.90
C GLU A 15 8.54 2.70 21.76
N ILE A 16 8.42 1.99 20.64
CA ILE A 16 7.63 2.43 19.49
C ILE A 16 6.80 1.27 18.95
N SER A 17 5.61 1.56 18.43
CA SER A 17 4.81 0.57 17.72
C SER A 17 5.16 0.57 16.23
N ILE A 18 5.47 -0.62 15.70
CA ILE A 18 5.86 -0.81 14.30
C ILE A 18 4.61 -1.06 13.44
N SER A 19 4.64 -0.62 12.19
CA SER A 19 3.63 -0.99 11.20
C SER A 19 3.86 -2.38 10.63
N GLY A 20 2.88 -2.93 9.91
CA GLY A 20 3.02 -4.21 9.21
C GLY A 20 4.13 -4.21 8.16
N SER A 21 4.51 -5.41 7.73
CA SER A 21 5.56 -5.61 6.72
C SER A 21 5.09 -5.15 5.33
N LYS A 22 5.93 -4.36 4.65
CA LYS A 22 5.72 -3.98 3.25
C LYS A 22 5.60 -5.20 2.34
N ASN A 23 6.49 -6.17 2.53
CA ASN A 23 6.60 -7.33 1.65
C ASN A 23 5.45 -8.33 1.86
N ALA A 24 4.80 -8.30 3.03
CA ALA A 24 3.54 -9.03 3.23
C ALA A 24 2.35 -8.23 2.66
N ALA A 25 2.32 -6.91 2.87
CA ALA A 25 1.21 -6.08 2.44
C ALA A 25 1.02 -6.04 0.91
N LEU A 26 2.10 -6.03 0.12
CA LEU A 26 2.03 -5.95 -1.34
C LEU A 26 1.27 -7.13 -2.00
N PRO A 27 1.63 -8.41 -1.77
CA PRO A 27 0.88 -9.54 -2.33
C PRO A 27 -0.53 -9.65 -1.74
N ILE A 28 -0.74 -9.29 -0.47
CA ILE A 28 -2.08 -9.23 0.13
C ILE A 28 -2.95 -8.21 -0.62
N LEU A 29 -2.42 -7.02 -0.91
CA LEU A 29 -3.09 -6.01 -1.73
C LEU A 29 -3.41 -6.55 -3.13
N ALA A 30 -2.47 -7.22 -3.80
CA ALA A 30 -2.69 -7.82 -5.11
C ALA A 30 -3.83 -8.85 -5.10
N SER A 31 -3.83 -9.72 -4.07
CA SER A 31 -4.82 -10.78 -3.92
C SER A 31 -6.26 -10.26 -3.79
N THR A 32 -6.45 -9.00 -3.40
CA THR A 32 -7.80 -8.41 -3.25
C THR A 32 -8.61 -8.39 -4.54
N ILE A 33 -7.96 -8.43 -5.71
CA ILE A 33 -8.63 -8.53 -7.02
C ILE A 33 -9.45 -9.83 -7.15
N LEU A 34 -9.07 -10.88 -6.41
CA LEU A 34 -9.71 -12.20 -6.45
C LEU A 34 -11.03 -12.27 -5.66
N PHE A 35 -11.33 -11.27 -4.84
CA PHE A 35 -12.50 -11.28 -3.95
C PHE A 35 -13.63 -10.41 -4.48
N GLU A 36 -14.86 -10.94 -4.44
CA GLU A 36 -16.09 -10.20 -4.81
C GLU A 36 -16.65 -9.36 -3.65
N LYS A 37 -16.38 -9.76 -2.40
CA LYS A 37 -16.83 -9.05 -1.19
C LYS A 37 -15.80 -8.02 -0.74
N GLU A 38 -16.23 -7.05 0.08
CA GLU A 38 -15.33 -6.06 0.70
C GLU A 38 -14.20 -6.76 1.49
N VAL A 39 -12.95 -6.37 1.21
CA VAL A 39 -11.77 -6.84 1.93
C VAL A 39 -11.26 -5.71 2.83
N ILE A 40 -11.00 -6.03 4.10
CA ILE A 40 -10.49 -5.07 5.09
C ILE A 40 -9.07 -5.47 5.48
N ILE A 41 -8.10 -4.62 5.16
CA ILE A 41 -6.69 -4.81 5.53
C ILE A 41 -6.35 -3.84 6.65
N LYS A 42 -5.78 -4.35 7.73
CA LYS A 42 -5.33 -3.58 8.90
C LYS A 42 -3.80 -3.55 8.97
N ASN A 43 -3.27 -2.63 9.77
CA ASN A 43 -1.84 -2.47 10.03
C ASN A 43 -0.97 -2.24 8.77
N LEU A 44 -1.49 -1.50 7.79
CA LEU A 44 -0.77 -1.22 6.56
C LEU A 44 0.39 -0.23 6.80
N PRO A 45 1.62 -0.50 6.31
CA PRO A 45 2.72 0.45 6.41
C PRO A 45 2.52 1.65 5.49
N ARG A 46 3.03 2.81 5.91
CA ARG A 46 2.96 4.06 5.13
C ARG A 46 4.26 4.27 4.35
N VAL A 47 4.42 3.53 3.27
CA VAL A 47 5.59 3.61 2.38
C VAL A 47 5.14 3.77 0.94
N LYS A 48 6.01 4.36 0.11
CA LYS A 48 5.71 4.73 -1.28
C LYS A 48 5.18 3.56 -2.13
N ASP A 49 5.74 2.37 -1.96
CA ASP A 49 5.31 1.16 -2.68
C ASP A 49 3.83 0.83 -2.42
N ILE A 50 3.36 1.01 -1.18
CA ILE A 50 1.95 0.79 -0.82
C ILE A 50 1.04 1.81 -1.51
N ASP A 51 1.46 3.09 -1.55
CA ASP A 51 0.71 4.12 -2.26
C ASP A 51 0.64 3.84 -3.77
N THR A 52 1.75 3.36 -4.37
CA THR A 52 1.80 2.94 -5.78
C THR A 52 0.86 1.76 -6.04
N MET A 53 0.89 0.73 -5.18
CA MET A 53 0.01 -0.43 -5.32
C MET A 53 -1.47 -0.05 -5.21
N ILE A 54 -1.83 0.84 -4.30
CA ILE A 54 -3.19 1.34 -4.17
C ILE A 54 -3.63 2.10 -5.43
N LYS A 55 -2.75 2.92 -6.03
CA LYS A 55 -3.03 3.60 -7.30
C LYS A 55 -3.24 2.59 -8.43
N LEU A 56 -2.42 1.54 -8.48
CA LEU A 56 -2.56 0.47 -9.45
C LEU A 56 -3.92 -0.22 -9.30
N LEU A 57 -4.28 -0.67 -8.10
CA LEU A 57 -5.58 -1.31 -7.83
C LEU A 57 -6.77 -0.40 -8.21
N LYS A 58 -6.68 0.91 -7.93
CA LYS A 58 -7.69 1.88 -8.38
C LYS A 58 -7.79 1.96 -9.90
N SER A 59 -6.65 1.95 -10.60
CA SER A 59 -6.62 1.98 -12.08
C SER A 59 -7.21 0.72 -12.72
N LEU A 60 -7.17 -0.41 -12.01
CA LEU A 60 -7.78 -1.67 -12.42
C LEU A 60 -9.29 -1.72 -12.11
N GLY A 61 -9.82 -0.77 -11.32
CA GLY A 61 -11.25 -0.67 -11.01
C GLY A 61 -11.63 -0.94 -9.57
N SER A 62 -10.67 -1.03 -8.64
CA SER A 62 -10.96 -1.18 -7.21
C SER A 62 -11.38 0.16 -6.57
N GLU A 63 -12.44 0.14 -5.76
CA GLU A 63 -12.76 1.24 -4.86
C GLU A 63 -12.02 1.04 -3.54
N ILE A 64 -11.25 2.04 -3.10
CA ILE A 64 -10.43 1.94 -1.89
C ILE A 64 -10.71 3.12 -0.97
N LYS A 65 -11.20 2.82 0.24
CA LYS A 65 -11.46 3.78 1.32
C LYS A 65 -10.45 3.61 2.45
N PHE A 66 -10.02 4.72 3.02
CA PHE A 66 -9.08 4.76 4.15
C PHE A 66 -9.80 5.21 5.42
N ASN A 67 -9.39 4.66 6.57
CA ASN A 67 -9.72 5.27 7.87
C ASN A 67 -8.79 6.48 8.16
N LYS A 68 -9.14 7.35 9.10
CA LYS A 68 -8.43 8.60 9.50
C LYS A 68 -6.90 8.44 9.60
N ASN A 69 -6.42 7.29 10.07
CA ASN A 69 -4.98 7.07 10.30
C ASN A 69 -4.26 6.33 9.14
N ARG A 70 -4.95 6.05 8.02
CA ARG A 70 -4.47 5.28 6.85
C ARG A 70 -3.88 3.88 7.13
N LYS A 71 -3.93 3.39 8.37
CA LYS A 71 -3.51 2.03 8.75
C LYS A 71 -4.52 0.94 8.37
N ILE A 72 -5.76 1.33 8.11
CA ILE A 72 -6.85 0.43 7.73
C ILE A 72 -7.41 0.90 6.40
N ILE A 73 -7.52 -0.04 5.46
CA ILE A 73 -8.15 0.18 4.17
C ILE A 73 -9.27 -0.82 3.94
N LYS A 74 -10.30 -0.35 3.24
CA LYS A 74 -11.41 -1.16 2.74
C LYS A 74 -11.34 -1.15 1.23
N ILE A 75 -11.31 -2.32 0.62
CA ILE A 75 -11.20 -2.51 -0.82
C ILE A 75 -12.45 -3.24 -1.30
N THR A 76 -13.13 -2.67 -2.29
CA THR A 76 -14.31 -3.26 -2.92
C THR A 76 -14.13 -3.27 -4.43
N LYS A 77 -14.42 -4.42 -5.05
CA LYS A 77 -14.39 -4.60 -6.49
C LYS A 77 -15.59 -3.89 -7.15
N LYS A 78 -15.36 -3.10 -8.19
CA LYS A 78 -16.46 -2.52 -9.00
C LYS A 78 -16.90 -3.48 -10.11
N LYS A 79 -18.14 -3.31 -10.60
CA LYS A 79 -18.66 -4.09 -11.73
C LYS A 79 -17.84 -3.90 -13.03
N LYS A 80 -17.35 -2.69 -13.28
CA LYS A 80 -16.50 -2.39 -14.44
C LYS A 80 -15.03 -2.51 -14.04
N GLN A 81 -14.35 -3.51 -14.58
CA GLN A 81 -12.92 -3.74 -14.38
C GLN A 81 -12.12 -3.25 -15.59
N ASN A 82 -10.87 -2.88 -15.33
CA ASN A 82 -9.86 -2.66 -16.35
C ASN A 82 -8.72 -3.66 -16.09
N PHE A 83 -8.37 -4.45 -17.11
CA PHE A 83 -7.32 -5.46 -16.99
C PHE A 83 -5.95 -4.95 -17.47
N PHE A 84 -5.89 -3.69 -17.93
CA PHE A 84 -4.66 -3.06 -18.37
C PHE A 84 -4.00 -2.27 -17.23
N ALA A 85 -2.84 -2.75 -16.77
CA ALA A 85 -1.96 -2.03 -15.86
C ALA A 85 -1.06 -1.08 -16.66
N SER A 86 -1.12 0.23 -16.38
CA SER A 86 -0.32 1.20 -17.14
C SER A 86 1.18 1.04 -16.87
N TYR A 87 1.98 1.09 -17.94
CA TYR A 87 3.44 0.99 -17.86
C TYR A 87 4.05 2.04 -16.91
N SER A 88 3.50 3.26 -16.91
CA SER A 88 3.96 4.34 -16.04
C SER A 88 3.84 4.03 -14.56
N LEU A 89 2.82 3.28 -14.13
CA LEU A 89 2.66 2.83 -12.74
C LEU A 89 3.58 1.65 -12.44
N VAL A 90 3.60 0.63 -13.31
CA VAL A 90 4.38 -0.60 -13.10
C VAL A 90 5.88 -0.32 -13.06
N ARG A 91 6.39 0.60 -13.89
CA ARG A 91 7.82 0.97 -13.89
C ARG A 91 8.29 1.56 -12.56
N THR A 92 7.40 2.16 -11.78
CA THR A 92 7.78 2.80 -10.50
C THR A 92 7.97 1.82 -9.34
N MET A 93 7.53 0.57 -9.48
CA MET A 93 7.59 -0.44 -8.41
C MET A 93 7.73 -1.84 -9.01
N ARG A 94 8.88 -2.50 -8.77
CA ARG A 94 9.15 -3.88 -9.25
C ARG A 94 8.12 -4.91 -8.74
N ALA A 95 7.51 -4.65 -7.60
CA ALA A 95 6.45 -5.49 -7.04
C ALA A 95 5.11 -5.41 -7.81
N GLY A 96 5.01 -4.67 -8.92
CA GLY A 96 3.82 -4.69 -9.77
C GLY A 96 3.56 -6.01 -10.51
N ILE A 97 4.42 -7.03 -10.34
CA ILE A 97 4.32 -8.37 -10.97
C ILE A 97 4.40 -9.53 -9.97
N LEU A 98 4.60 -9.25 -8.67
CA LEU A 98 4.79 -10.27 -7.62
C LEU A 98 3.45 -10.69 -6.99
#